data_AF-A0A7K9KNZ8-F1
#
_entry.id   AF-A0A7K9KNZ8-F1
#
_cell.length_a   1.000
_cell.length_b   1.000
_cell.length_c   1.000
_cell.angle_alpha   90.00
_cell.angle_beta   90.00
_cell.angle_gamma   90.00
#
_symmetry.space_group_name_H-M   'P 1'
#
loop_
_entity.id
_entity.type
_entity.pdbx_description
1 polymer ?
#
loop_
_entity_poly.entity_id
_entity_poly.type
_entity_poly.pdbx_seq_one_letter_code
_entity_poly.pdbx_strand_id
1 'polypeptide(L)' 'CWRKIYKPGEAQNGCMVNGKLYPFGRIERTEDCYTCNCEKYEIECCSLYHTPVAYDKKKCEVIFNRKR' A
#
# COMPACT_ATOMS: atom_id res chain seq x y z
N CYS A 1 -3.37 4.43 6.49
CA CYS A 1 -2.03 3.92 6.13
C CYS A 1 -1.62 2.88 7.15
N TRP A 2 -0.62 2.06 6.84
CA TRP A 2 0.03 1.15 7.78
C TRP A 2 1.54 1.32 7.66
N ARG A 3 2.25 1.01 8.75
CA ARG A 3 3.70 1.12 8.82
C ARG A 3 4.27 -0.10 9.50
N LYS A 4 5.44 -0.52 9.03
CA LYS A 4 6.22 -1.61 9.63
C LYS A 4 7.64 -1.11 9.84
N ILE A 5 8.10 -1.18 11.08
CA ILE A 5 9.49 -0.90 11.46
C ILE A 5 10.26 -2.22 11.35
N TYR A 6 11.41 -2.18 10.70
CA TYR A 6 12.29 -3.33 10.48
C TYR A 6 13.29 -3.49 11.60
N LYS A 7 13.56 -4.75 11.98
CA LYS A 7 14.73 -5.07 12.80
C LYS A 7 16.01 -4.89 11.97
N PRO A 8 17.16 -4.61 12.61
CA PRO A 8 18.44 -4.56 11.91
C PRO A 8 18.66 -5.84 11.08
N GLY A 9 18.87 -5.68 9.77
CA GLY A 9 19.09 -6.80 8.84
C GLY A 9 17.84 -7.38 8.17
N GLU A 10 16.63 -6.99 8.58
CA GLU A 10 15.38 -7.54 8.02
C GLU A 10 15.09 -7.02 6.59
N ALA A 11 15.40 -5.76 6.32
CA ALA A 11 15.26 -5.12 5.02
C ALA A 11 16.65 -4.75 4.47
N GLN A 12 17.50 -5.74 4.19
CA GLN A 12 18.84 -5.46 3.62
C GLN A 12 18.78 -5.03 2.15
N ASN A 13 17.89 -5.65 1.37
CA ASN A 13 17.83 -5.49 -0.09
C ASN A 13 16.59 -4.75 -0.58
N GLY A 14 15.81 -4.18 0.34
CA GLY A 14 14.53 -3.54 0.06
C GLY A 14 13.40 -4.03 0.97
N CYS A 15 12.17 -3.69 0.61
CA CYS A 15 10.98 -3.99 1.39
C CYS A 15 10.15 -5.09 0.76
N MET A 16 9.78 -6.09 1.57
CA MET A 16 8.85 -7.13 1.15
C MET A 16 7.41 -6.67 1.38
N VAL A 17 6.64 -6.54 0.31
CA VAL A 17 5.21 -6.19 0.33
C VAL A 17 4.45 -7.28 -0.40
N ASN A 18 3.57 -7.98 0.30
CA ASN A 18 2.73 -9.07 -0.23
C ASN A 18 3.53 -10.13 -1.02
N GLY A 19 4.69 -10.52 -0.48
CA GLY A 19 5.57 -11.54 -1.08
C GLY A 19 6.48 -11.02 -2.20
N LYS A 20 6.36 -9.75 -2.60
CA LYS A 20 7.19 -9.11 -3.63
C LYS A 20 8.24 -8.20 -3.00
N LEU A 21 9.49 -8.34 -3.42
CA LEU A 21 10.58 -7.47 -3.01
C LEU A 21 10.59 -6.20 -3.86
N TYR A 22 10.51 -5.06 -3.21
CA TYR A 22 10.65 -3.75 -3.84
C TYR A 22 11.97 -3.10 -3.43
N PRO A 23 12.65 -2.38 -4.35
CA PRO A 23 13.83 -1.60 -4.00
C PRO A 23 13.47 -0.47 -3.03
N PHE A 24 14.49 0.05 -2.34
CA PHE A 24 14.32 1.25 -1.53
C PHE A 24 13.84 2.45 -2.35
N GLY A 25 13.07 3.32 -1.71
CA GLY A 25 12.48 4.51 -2.29
C GLY A 25 10.96 4.42 -2.42
N ARG A 26 10.41 5.30 -3.26
CA ARG A 26 8.96 5.43 -3.44
C ARG A 26 8.43 4.34 -4.38
N ILE A 27 7.43 3.63 -3.91
CA ILE A 27 6.64 2.68 -4.70
C ILE A 27 5.33 3.38 -5.06
N GLU A 28 5.21 3.79 -6.32
CA GLU A 28 4.05 4.53 -6.82
C GLU A 28 2.74 3.77 -6.61
N ARG A 29 2.75 2.47 -6.90
CA ARG A 29 1.58 1.60 -6.80
C ARG A 29 1.99 0.14 -6.64
N THR A 30 1.51 -0.50 -5.58
CA THR A 30 1.55 -1.95 -5.41
C THR A 30 0.36 -2.62 -6.10
N GLU A 31 0.40 -3.95 -6.24
CA GLU A 31 -0.70 -4.74 -6.81
C GLU A 31 -2.00 -4.58 -6.02
N ASP A 32 -1.90 -4.36 -4.71
CA ASP A 32 -3.05 -4.12 -3.81
C ASP A 32 -3.42 -2.64 -3.65
N CYS A 33 -3.03 -1.81 -4.62
CA CYS A 33 -3.40 -0.40 -4.68
C CYS A 33 -2.89 0.42 -3.49
N TYR A 34 -1.66 0.17 -3.02
CA TYR A 34 -0.98 1.02 -2.06
C TYR A 34 0.09 1.87 -2.74
N THR A 35 0.28 3.10 -2.28
CA THR A 35 1.54 3.81 -2.45
C THR A 35 2.37 3.56 -1.20
N CYS A 36 3.66 3.32 -1.36
CA CYS A 36 4.54 3.06 -0.23
C CYS A 36 5.83 3.87 -0.31
N ASN A 37 6.40 4.18 0.84
CA ASN A 37 7.77 4.65 0.97
C ASN A 37 8.59 3.56 1.67
N CYS A 38 9.52 2.95 0.95
CA CYS A 38 10.36 1.86 1.43
C CYS A 38 11.74 2.39 1.85
N GLU A 39 12.05 2.31 3.14
CA GLU A 39 13.34 2.71 3.69
C GLU A 39 14.04 1.54 4.37
N LYS A 40 15.30 1.76 4.77
CA LYS A 40 16.12 0.74 5.42
C LYS A 40 15.55 0.30 6.78
N TYR A 41 14.90 1.21 7.49
CA TYR A 41 14.44 0.98 8.87
C TYR A 41 12.93 0.85 8.98
N GLU A 42 12.17 1.28 7.99
CA GLU A 42 10.73 1.12 7.97
C GLU A 42 10.16 1.15 6.55
N ILE A 43 8.94 0.65 6.42
CA ILE A 43 8.09 0.91 5.28
C ILE A 43 6.78 1.53 5.77
N GLU A 44 6.32 2.55 5.06
CA GLU A 44 4.97 3.09 5.21
C GLU A 44 4.21 2.87 3.91
N CYS A 45 2.97 2.39 4.01
CA CYS A 45 2.08 2.16 2.88
C CYS A 45 0.69 2.76 3.14
N CYS A 46 0.18 3.51 2.17
CA CYS A 46 -1.13 4.13 2.20
C CYS A 46 -2.01 3.57 1.08
N SER A 47 -3.26 3.22 1.40
CA SER A 47 -4.24 2.84 0.39
C SER A 47 -4.45 4.02 -0.56
N LEU A 48 -4.47 3.73 -1.86
CA LEU A 48 -4.80 4.69 -2.91
C LEU A 48 -6.32 4.83 -3.12
N TYR A 49 -7.12 4.01 -2.44
CA TYR A 49 -8.57 4.09 -2.49
C TYR A 49 -9.14 4.40 -1.12
N HIS A 50 -10.24 5.15 -1.13
CA HIS A 50 -11.08 5.38 0.02
C HIS A 50 -12.41 4.66 -0.20
N THR A 51 -12.88 3.94 0.82
CA THR A 51 -14.21 3.34 0.78
C THR A 51 -15.25 4.43 1.02
N PRO A 52 -16.13 4.75 0.06
CA PRO A 52 -17.17 5.74 0.27
C PRO A 52 -18.16 5.23 1.31
N VAL A 53 -18.40 6.02 2.36
CA VAL A 53 -19.31 5.66 3.46
C VAL A 53 -20.66 6.37 3.37
N ALA A 54 -20.70 7.52 2.70
CA ALA A 54 -21.88 8.36 2.54
C ALA A 54 -22.34 8.37 1.06
N TYR A 55 -23.26 7.46 0.74
CA TYR A 55 -23.91 7.37 -0.57
C TYR A 55 -25.32 6.75 -0.41
N ASP A 56 -26.18 6.89 -1.42
CA ASP A 56 -27.51 6.26 -1.41
C ASP A 56 -27.37 4.74 -1.62
N LYS A 57 -27.40 3.99 -0.52
CA LYS A 57 -27.27 2.52 -0.53
C LYS A 57 -28.43 1.79 -1.21
N LYS A 58 -29.56 2.46 -1.50
CA LYS A 58 -30.69 1.86 -2.22
C LYS A 58 -30.57 2.02 -3.73
N LYS A 59 -29.92 3.09 -4.19
CA LYS A 59 -29.80 3.43 -5.62
C LYS A 59 -28.41 3.27 -6.20
N CYS A 60 -27.38 3.19 -5.35
CA CYS A 60 -25.99 3.15 -5.75
C CYS A 60 -25.27 1.97 -5.08
N GLU A 61 -24.24 1.49 -5.76
CA GLU A 61 -23.34 0.44 -5.28
C GLU A 61 -21.88 0.92 -5.33
N VAL A 62 -21.03 0.30 -4.51
CA VAL A 62 -19.60 0.61 -4.46
C VAL A 62 -18.86 -0.41 -5.32
N ILE A 63 -18.30 0.08 -6.42
CA ILE A 63 -17.51 -0.73 -7.35
C ILE A 63 -16.04 -0.40 -7.14
N PHE A 64 -15.22 -1.41 -6.88
CA PHE A 64 -13.77 -1.24 -6.74
C PHE A 64 -13.07 -1.38 -8.09
N ASN A 65 -12.54 -0.28 -8.63
CA ASN A 65 -11.74 -0.30 -9.84
C ASN A 65 -10.25 -0.48 -9.51
N ARG A 66 -9.70 -1.64 -9.90
CA ARG A 66 -8.27 -1.96 -9.72
C ARG A 66 -7.36 -1.34 -10.79
N LYS A 67 -7.92 -1.00 -11.95
CA LYS A 67 -7.16 -0.47 -13.09
C LYS A 67 -7.06 1.05 -13.00
N ARG A 68 -6.01 1.58 -13.63
CA ARG A 68 -5.84 3.01 -13.90
C ARG A 68 -6.37 3.31 -15.29
#